data_AF-A0A6P0MPW8-F1
#
_entry.id   AF-A0A6P0MPW8-F1
#
_cell.length_a   1.000
_cell.length_b   1.000
_cell.length_c   1.000
_cell.angle_alpha   90.00
_cell.angle_beta   90.00
_cell.angle_gamma   90.00
#
_symmetry.space_group_name_H-M   'P 1'
#
loop_
_entity.id
_entity.type
_entity.pdbx_description
1 polymer ?
#
loop_
_entity_poly.entity_id
_entity_poly.type
_entity_poly.pdbx_seq_one_letter_code
_entity_poly.pdbx_strand_id
1 'polypeptide(L)'
;MSTNISSQSELQKLATERLETIVSDPEIQQLIGEWEVVWGPVVYQYDGEIIDSKVADSVMYMAKYQDSDESDAYVIAIAGTNPKSWYGMIVQDLWVNQTKLWNKGKPWEADFGDQASGMQVSAGISRGLQILWEMQSQEKLLIDYLKELTSSATKPILVTICGHSLGGSLSPSLALSLIDQRSEWDAQSNTTVSVLPSAGFSPGNEEFAEYYEEQLCQVTDRIWNELDTVPHLYQQDMLEQIPTLYEPHIEPNSLINRLVNFLDFLSKGGNYQQLCSQTPGFNLGYNEAIDNRLEDLAISELSILVAKLILRHLGYEAPPQWLINKVAKIIAPLIKRFITSRQSDKTLSDDKINEAEIEQYVEKIITEVQTDKSELDRNKSKISLIQLLLNLPDFIKYLAQAFFQHLAPYIEYLEVSDFWTMFKEKLEINPFGPLANPR
;
A
#
# COMPACT_ATOMS: atom_id res chain seq x y z
N MET A 1 24.71 2.36 -7.74
CA MET A 1 24.58 1.53 -8.94
C MET A 1 23.27 1.91 -9.61
N SER A 2 23.25 1.98 -10.94
CA SER A 2 22.24 2.74 -11.70
C SER A 2 20.81 2.35 -11.34
N THR A 3 20.01 3.36 -11.03
CA THR A 3 18.55 3.28 -11.15
C THR A 3 18.25 3.11 -12.64
N ASN A 4 18.19 1.87 -13.13
CA ASN A 4 17.67 1.62 -14.45
C ASN A 4 16.20 2.04 -14.43
N ILE A 5 15.92 3.15 -15.11
CA ILE A 5 14.57 3.60 -15.43
C ILE A 5 14.05 2.55 -16.41
N SER A 6 12.99 1.82 -16.02
CA SER A 6 12.31 0.90 -16.92
C SER A 6 11.05 1.58 -17.45
N SER A 7 10.95 1.67 -18.77
CA SER A 7 9.73 2.07 -19.47
C SER A 7 8.59 1.08 -19.22
N GLN A 8 7.34 1.48 -19.46
CA GLN A 8 6.18 0.62 -19.23
C GLN A 8 6.29 -0.66 -20.05
N SER A 9 6.84 -0.59 -21.27
CA SER A 9 7.08 -1.76 -22.12
C SER A 9 8.10 -2.73 -21.51
N GLU A 10 9.16 -2.22 -20.88
CA GLU A 10 10.14 -3.06 -20.18
C GLU A 10 9.57 -3.67 -18.90
N LEU A 11 8.78 -2.90 -18.13
CA LEU A 11 8.07 -3.40 -16.96
C LEU A 11 7.04 -4.46 -17.34
N GLN A 12 6.31 -4.25 -18.44
CA GLN A 12 5.36 -5.20 -19.01
C GLN A 12 6.05 -6.50 -19.38
N LYS A 13 7.17 -6.42 -20.12
CA LYS A 13 7.96 -7.59 -20.50
C LYS A 13 8.45 -8.35 -19.26
N LEU A 14 9.00 -7.63 -18.27
CA LEU A 14 9.48 -8.23 -17.04
C LEU A 14 8.36 -8.90 -16.23
N ALA A 15 7.18 -8.28 -16.15
CA ALA A 15 6.03 -8.86 -15.46
C ALA A 15 5.57 -10.15 -16.14
N THR A 16 5.49 -10.15 -17.48
CA THR A 16 5.15 -11.35 -18.26
C THR A 16 6.17 -12.46 -18.05
N GLU A 17 7.47 -12.18 -18.22
CA GLU A 17 8.54 -13.18 -18.05
C GLU A 17 8.53 -13.80 -16.63
N ARG A 18 8.37 -12.96 -15.59
CA ARG A 18 8.32 -13.44 -14.21
C ARG A 18 7.08 -14.27 -13.93
N LEU A 19 5.92 -13.83 -14.40
CA LEU A 19 4.68 -14.57 -14.19
C LEU A 19 4.73 -15.92 -14.89
N GLU A 20 5.14 -15.97 -16.16
CA GLU A 20 5.33 -17.20 -16.94
C GLU A 20 6.33 -18.15 -16.27
N THR A 21 7.45 -17.61 -15.76
CA THR A 21 8.44 -18.40 -15.02
C THR A 21 7.83 -19.07 -13.79
N ILE A 22 6.98 -18.36 -13.04
CA ILE A 22 6.37 -18.89 -11.82
C ILE A 22 5.26 -19.91 -12.12
N VAL A 23 4.34 -19.60 -13.04
CA VAL A 23 3.19 -20.48 -13.30
C VAL A 23 3.57 -21.76 -14.04
N SER A 24 4.71 -21.77 -14.74
CA SER A 24 5.21 -22.94 -15.47
C SER A 24 6.25 -23.77 -14.70
N ASP A 25 6.66 -23.33 -13.50
CA ASP A 25 7.65 -24.06 -12.71
C ASP A 25 7.02 -25.31 -12.05
N PRO A 26 7.52 -26.53 -12.33
CA PRO A 26 6.91 -27.77 -11.84
C PRO A 26 6.90 -27.93 -10.31
N GLU A 27 7.87 -27.33 -9.61
CA GLU A 27 7.93 -27.41 -8.15
C GLU A 27 6.91 -26.42 -7.54
N ILE A 28 6.70 -25.26 -8.18
CA ILE A 28 5.65 -24.31 -7.79
C ILE A 28 4.26 -24.89 -8.07
N GLN A 29 4.07 -25.55 -9.21
CA GLN A 29 2.82 -26.23 -9.54
C GLN A 29 2.46 -27.32 -8.53
N GLN A 30 3.42 -27.97 -7.88
CA GLN A 30 3.15 -28.90 -6.78
C GLN A 30 2.56 -28.22 -5.53
N LEU A 31 2.82 -26.93 -5.34
CA LEU A 31 2.31 -26.15 -4.20
C LEU A 31 0.95 -25.54 -4.48
N ILE A 32 0.73 -25.01 -5.69
CA ILE A 32 -0.47 -24.21 -6.01
C ILE A 32 -1.38 -24.86 -7.06
N GLY A 33 -0.98 -25.99 -7.64
CA GLY A 33 -1.65 -26.65 -8.76
C GLY A 33 -1.28 -26.06 -10.13
N GLU A 34 -1.92 -26.55 -11.19
CA GLU A 34 -1.66 -26.10 -12.56
C GLU A 34 -2.52 -24.89 -12.93
N TRP A 35 -1.86 -23.78 -13.28
CA TRP A 35 -2.51 -22.52 -13.66
C TRP A 35 -2.05 -22.04 -15.03
N GLU A 36 -2.98 -21.48 -15.80
CA GLU A 36 -2.71 -20.84 -17.09
C GLU A 36 -3.06 -19.35 -17.01
N VAL A 37 -2.16 -18.46 -17.41
CA VAL A 37 -2.48 -17.03 -17.54
C VAL A 37 -3.30 -16.83 -18.81
N VAL A 38 -4.56 -16.43 -18.66
CA VAL A 38 -5.52 -16.33 -19.77
C VAL A 38 -5.84 -14.90 -20.19
N TRP A 39 -5.52 -13.92 -19.33
CA TRP A 39 -5.59 -12.50 -19.63
C TRP A 39 -4.49 -11.77 -18.85
N GLY A 40 -3.77 -10.86 -19.49
CA GLY A 40 -2.65 -10.15 -18.90
C GLY A 40 -1.34 -10.98 -18.85
N PRO A 41 -0.38 -10.62 -17.99
CA PRO A 41 -0.44 -9.48 -17.09
C PRO A 41 -0.47 -8.17 -17.87
N VAL A 42 -1.13 -7.15 -17.34
CA VAL A 42 -1.12 -5.79 -17.88
C VAL A 42 -0.51 -4.87 -16.84
N VAL A 43 0.53 -4.14 -17.24
CA VAL A 43 1.23 -3.18 -16.39
C VAL A 43 0.80 -1.77 -16.75
N TYR A 44 0.38 -1.03 -15.74
CA TYR A 44 0.22 0.42 -15.79
C TYR A 44 1.39 1.10 -15.09
N GLN A 45 1.95 2.11 -15.76
CA GLN A 45 2.93 3.03 -15.20
C GLN A 45 2.41 4.45 -15.48
N TYR A 46 2.34 5.27 -14.44
CA TYR A 46 1.96 6.66 -14.56
C TYR A 46 3.09 7.44 -15.24
N ASP A 47 2.82 7.93 -16.44
CA ASP A 47 3.67 8.84 -17.21
C ASP A 47 2.96 10.20 -17.28
N GLY A 48 3.27 11.09 -16.33
CA GLY A 48 2.72 12.45 -16.29
C GLY A 48 3.82 13.50 -16.32
N GLU A 49 3.50 14.68 -16.87
CA GLU A 49 4.47 15.78 -17.05
C GLU A 49 5.15 16.26 -15.74
N ILE A 50 4.52 15.99 -14.59
CA ILE A 50 4.96 16.45 -13.25
C ILE A 50 5.56 15.30 -12.43
N ILE A 51 5.12 14.05 -12.63
CA ILE A 51 5.60 12.85 -11.94
C ILE A 51 5.75 11.74 -12.98
N ASP A 52 6.99 11.32 -13.19
CA ASP A 52 7.36 10.16 -13.99
C ASP A 52 7.58 8.99 -13.04
N SER A 53 6.63 8.03 -13.01
CA SER A 53 6.79 6.82 -12.20
C SER A 53 7.85 5.94 -12.83
N LYS A 54 8.71 5.33 -12.01
CA LYS A 54 9.82 4.47 -12.47
C LYS A 54 9.58 2.99 -12.17
N VAL A 55 8.36 2.66 -11.77
CA VAL A 55 7.94 1.35 -11.27
C VAL A 55 6.57 1.01 -11.85
N ALA A 56 6.17 -0.26 -11.77
CA ALA A 56 4.79 -0.63 -12.04
C ALA A 56 3.89 -0.04 -10.93
N ASP A 57 2.93 0.78 -11.31
CA ASP A 57 1.97 1.40 -10.38
C ASP A 57 0.73 0.53 -10.19
N SER A 58 0.37 -0.25 -11.21
CA SER A 58 -0.64 -1.29 -11.09
C SER A 58 -0.33 -2.44 -12.05
N VAL A 59 -0.55 -3.67 -11.59
CA VAL A 59 -0.48 -4.87 -12.42
C VAL A 59 -1.73 -5.68 -12.19
N MET A 60 -2.37 -6.12 -13.27
CA MET A 60 -3.52 -7.03 -13.19
C MET A 60 -3.35 -8.18 -14.17
N TYR A 61 -3.71 -9.38 -13.75
CA TYR A 61 -3.81 -10.54 -14.63
C TYR A 61 -4.96 -11.45 -14.20
N MET A 62 -5.35 -12.35 -15.10
CA MET A 62 -6.31 -13.41 -14.83
C MET A 62 -5.67 -14.76 -15.15
N ALA A 63 -5.79 -15.72 -14.24
CA ALA A 63 -5.34 -17.09 -14.45
C ALA A 63 -6.50 -18.09 -14.29
N LYS A 64 -6.46 -19.17 -15.06
CA LYS A 64 -7.39 -20.30 -15.01
C LYS A 64 -6.75 -21.47 -14.28
N TYR A 65 -7.48 -22.08 -13.35
CA TYR A 65 -7.09 -23.33 -12.73
C TYR A 65 -7.43 -24.51 -13.64
N GLN A 66 -6.48 -25.41 -13.89
CA GLN A 66 -6.64 -26.49 -14.87
C GLN A 66 -7.26 -27.77 -14.30
N ASP A 67 -7.23 -27.99 -12.98
CA ASP A 67 -7.60 -29.29 -12.40
C ASP A 67 -9.09 -29.45 -12.03
N SER A 68 -9.99 -28.59 -12.54
CA SER A 68 -11.41 -28.61 -12.16
C SER A 68 -12.32 -29.14 -13.27
N ASP A 69 -12.82 -30.36 -13.07
CA ASP A 69 -13.77 -30.99 -13.99
C ASP A 69 -15.21 -30.45 -13.84
N GLU A 70 -15.58 -29.94 -12.65
CA GLU A 70 -16.97 -29.57 -12.33
C GLU A 70 -17.30 -28.10 -12.63
N SER A 71 -16.33 -27.20 -12.54
CA SER A 71 -16.47 -25.76 -12.80
C SER A 71 -15.20 -25.18 -13.39
N ASP A 72 -15.29 -24.15 -14.23
CA ASP A 72 -14.09 -23.40 -14.62
C ASP A 72 -13.78 -22.36 -13.54
N ALA A 73 -12.62 -22.47 -12.90
CA ALA A 73 -12.19 -21.56 -11.84
C ALA A 73 -11.10 -20.60 -12.33
N TYR A 74 -11.27 -19.32 -12.01
CA TYR A 74 -10.37 -18.25 -12.41
C TYR A 74 -10.02 -17.35 -11.23
N VAL A 75 -8.82 -16.79 -11.26
CA VAL A 75 -8.36 -15.78 -10.31
C VAL A 75 -7.99 -14.51 -11.08
N ILE A 76 -8.57 -13.37 -10.69
CA ILE A 76 -8.14 -12.03 -11.11
C ILE A 76 -7.30 -11.47 -9.97
N ALA A 77 -6.00 -11.33 -10.19
CA ALA A 77 -5.06 -10.85 -9.19
C ALA A 77 -4.61 -9.42 -9.51
N ILE A 78 -4.69 -8.55 -8.50
CA ILE A 78 -4.32 -7.14 -8.59
C ILE A 78 -3.15 -6.85 -7.64
N ALA A 79 -2.07 -6.32 -8.21
CA ALA A 79 -0.99 -5.70 -7.44
C ALA A 79 -1.03 -4.19 -7.65
N GLY A 80 -1.04 -3.43 -6.55
CA GLY A 80 -0.81 -1.99 -6.58
C GLY A 80 0.69 -1.64 -6.65
N THR A 81 1.01 -0.37 -6.39
CA THR A 81 2.37 0.18 -6.51
C THR A 81 3.42 -0.54 -5.66
N ASN A 82 4.68 -0.40 -6.06
CA ASN A 82 5.86 -0.94 -5.39
C ASN A 82 5.88 -0.71 -3.85
N PRO A 83 6.07 -1.77 -3.03
CA PRO A 83 6.11 -1.66 -1.58
C PRO A 83 7.26 -0.77 -1.05
N LYS A 84 8.27 -0.45 -1.85
CA LYS A 84 9.36 0.44 -1.41
C LYS A 84 8.92 1.89 -1.16
N SER A 85 7.77 2.30 -1.69
CA SER A 85 7.21 3.65 -1.51
C SER A 85 5.80 3.66 -0.91
N TRP A 86 5.28 2.51 -0.45
CA TRP A 86 3.85 2.41 -0.10
C TRP A 86 3.45 3.38 1.03
N TYR A 87 4.30 3.63 2.03
CA TYR A 87 3.98 4.60 3.08
C TYR A 87 3.91 6.03 2.53
N GLY A 88 4.85 6.39 1.65
CA GLY A 88 4.81 7.67 0.94
C GLY A 88 3.56 7.80 0.07
N MET A 89 3.25 6.76 -0.71
CA MET A 89 2.09 6.70 -1.59
C MET A 89 0.77 6.75 -0.83
N ILE A 90 0.59 5.90 0.19
CA ILE A 90 -0.66 5.84 0.96
C ILE A 90 -0.92 7.19 1.62
N VAL A 91 0.10 7.74 2.28
CA VAL A 91 0.02 9.00 3.02
C VAL A 91 -0.03 10.24 2.11
N GLN A 92 0.31 10.16 0.82
CA GLN A 92 0.48 11.38 -0.01
C GLN A 92 -0.33 11.35 -1.31
N ASP A 93 -0.51 10.18 -1.91
CA ASP A 93 -0.91 10.03 -3.32
C ASP A 93 -2.26 9.33 -3.52
N LEU A 94 -2.82 8.63 -2.52
CA LEU A 94 -4.12 7.95 -2.66
C LEU A 94 -5.34 8.89 -2.69
N TRP A 95 -5.12 10.20 -2.79
CA TRP A 95 -6.16 11.24 -2.97
C TRP A 95 -7.42 11.00 -2.13
N VAL A 96 -7.21 10.70 -0.84
CA VAL A 96 -8.29 10.37 0.10
C VAL A 96 -8.98 11.60 0.67
N ASN A 97 -8.46 12.79 0.40
CA ASN A 97 -9.06 14.08 0.75
C ASN A 97 -10.18 14.51 -0.20
N GLN A 98 -10.45 13.71 -1.23
CA GLN A 98 -11.56 13.88 -2.16
C GLN A 98 -12.23 12.54 -2.38
N THR A 99 -13.53 12.59 -2.64
CA THR A 99 -14.33 11.40 -2.92
C THR A 99 -15.06 11.53 -4.26
N LYS A 100 -15.46 10.38 -4.80
CA LYS A 100 -16.25 10.22 -6.02
C LYS A 100 -17.46 9.37 -5.71
N LEU A 101 -18.64 9.74 -6.24
CA LEU A 101 -19.84 8.93 -6.12
C LEU A 101 -19.65 7.58 -6.83
N TRP A 102 -20.18 6.51 -6.24
CA TRP A 102 -20.02 5.13 -6.72
C TRP A 102 -20.59 4.87 -8.13
N ASN A 103 -21.44 5.76 -8.67
CA ASN A 103 -21.93 5.80 -10.07
C ASN A 103 -22.10 4.42 -10.75
N LYS A 104 -22.84 3.53 -10.09
CA LYS A 104 -23.14 2.17 -10.58
C LYS A 104 -21.88 1.37 -10.96
N GLY A 105 -20.82 1.43 -10.16
CA GLY A 105 -19.57 0.75 -10.44
C GLY A 105 -18.61 1.51 -11.35
N LYS A 106 -18.94 2.72 -11.80
CA LYS A 106 -18.06 3.58 -12.63
C LYS A 106 -17.77 4.93 -11.96
N PRO A 107 -17.17 4.96 -10.75
CA PRO A 107 -16.97 6.21 -10.00
C PRO A 107 -16.07 7.25 -10.70
N TRP A 108 -15.22 6.84 -11.63
CA TRP A 108 -14.37 7.75 -12.40
C TRP A 108 -15.13 8.59 -13.42
N GLU A 109 -16.37 8.20 -13.76
CA GLU A 109 -17.26 8.99 -14.61
C GLU A 109 -18.06 10.04 -13.80
N ALA A 110 -18.02 9.99 -12.47
CA ALA A 110 -18.67 10.97 -11.62
C ALA A 110 -17.84 12.26 -11.51
N ASP A 111 -18.51 13.41 -11.44
CA ASP A 111 -17.85 14.68 -11.11
C ASP A 111 -17.33 14.69 -9.66
N PHE A 112 -16.36 15.58 -9.38
CA PHE A 112 -15.89 15.80 -8.00
C PHE A 112 -16.95 16.63 -7.23
N GLY A 113 -17.48 16.09 -6.12
CA GLY A 113 -18.52 16.73 -5.30
C GLY A 113 -19.93 16.48 -5.86
N ASP A 114 -20.90 15.97 -5.10
CA ASP A 114 -21.39 16.57 -3.86
C ASP A 114 -21.04 15.79 -2.58
N GLN A 115 -20.32 16.45 -1.68
CA GLN A 115 -19.90 15.99 -0.34
C GLN A 115 -21.05 15.93 0.70
N ALA A 116 -22.28 15.54 0.32
CA ALA A 116 -23.39 15.55 1.28
C ALA A 116 -24.22 14.27 1.36
N SER A 117 -24.22 13.39 0.35
CA SER A 117 -25.00 12.14 0.41
C SER A 117 -24.60 11.16 -0.68
N GLY A 118 -24.66 9.87 -0.38
CA GLY A 118 -24.50 8.80 -1.36
C GLY A 118 -23.28 7.92 -1.09
N MET A 119 -23.29 6.73 -1.69
CA MET A 119 -22.16 5.82 -1.73
C MET A 119 -20.97 6.48 -2.44
N GLN A 120 -19.84 6.59 -1.76
CA GLN A 120 -18.65 7.26 -2.26
C GLN A 120 -17.40 6.44 -2.02
N VAL A 121 -16.44 6.56 -2.94
CA VAL A 121 -15.09 6.02 -2.82
C VAL A 121 -14.06 7.15 -2.83
N SER A 122 -12.88 6.93 -2.27
CA SER A 122 -11.77 7.89 -2.41
C SER A 122 -11.46 8.16 -3.88
N ALA A 123 -11.01 9.37 -4.21
CA ALA A 123 -10.61 9.70 -5.58
C ALA A 123 -9.44 8.82 -6.06
N GLY A 124 -8.56 8.38 -5.17
CA GLY A 124 -7.50 7.41 -5.50
C GLY A 124 -8.03 6.03 -5.88
N ILE A 125 -9.01 5.50 -5.13
CA ILE A 125 -9.67 4.24 -5.50
C ILE A 125 -10.44 4.39 -6.81
N SER A 126 -11.14 5.51 -7.02
CA SER A 126 -11.81 5.79 -8.28
C SER A 126 -10.82 5.80 -9.47
N ARG A 127 -9.65 6.42 -9.31
CA ARG A 127 -8.61 6.44 -10.34
C ARG A 127 -7.99 5.06 -10.56
N GLY A 128 -7.72 4.33 -9.49
CA GLY A 128 -7.21 2.96 -9.56
C GLY A 128 -8.18 2.04 -10.31
N LEU A 129 -9.49 2.13 -10.03
CA LEU A 129 -10.50 1.39 -10.77
C LEU A 129 -10.54 1.77 -12.25
N GLN A 130 -10.48 3.06 -12.58
CA GLN A 130 -10.41 3.50 -13.97
C GLN A 130 -9.25 2.84 -14.71
N ILE A 131 -8.06 2.87 -14.10
CA ILE A 131 -6.85 2.24 -14.65
C ILE A 131 -7.11 0.76 -14.91
N LEU A 132 -7.63 0.01 -13.93
CA LEU A 132 -7.91 -1.43 -14.08
C LEU A 132 -8.96 -1.69 -15.19
N TRP A 133 -9.98 -0.85 -15.29
CA TRP A 133 -11.03 -0.95 -16.32
C TRP A 133 -10.53 -0.66 -17.73
N GLU A 134 -9.55 0.23 -17.88
CA GLU A 134 -8.97 0.62 -19.17
C GLU A 134 -7.80 -0.29 -19.59
N MET A 135 -7.30 -1.16 -18.71
CA MET A 135 -6.25 -2.13 -19.03
C MET A 135 -6.69 -3.09 -20.14
N GLN A 136 -5.77 -3.35 -21.08
CA GLN A 136 -6.01 -4.23 -22.21
C GLN A 136 -4.90 -5.27 -22.33
N SER A 137 -5.30 -6.54 -22.45
CA SER A 137 -4.41 -7.64 -22.82
C SER A 137 -4.77 -8.07 -24.23
N GLN A 138 -3.78 -8.08 -25.15
CA GLN A 138 -4.00 -8.42 -26.56
C GLN A 138 -5.18 -7.63 -27.17
N GLU A 139 -5.19 -6.31 -26.94
CA GLU A 139 -6.24 -5.36 -27.39
C GLU A 139 -7.64 -5.62 -26.81
N LYS A 140 -7.76 -6.42 -25.74
CA LYS A 140 -9.05 -6.76 -25.11
C LYS A 140 -9.12 -6.29 -23.67
N LEU A 141 -10.18 -5.54 -23.35
CA LEU A 141 -10.52 -5.17 -21.99
C LEU A 141 -10.89 -6.41 -21.16
N LEU A 142 -10.71 -6.35 -19.85
CA LEU A 142 -11.11 -7.43 -18.95
C LEU A 142 -12.61 -7.75 -19.10
N ILE A 143 -13.47 -6.73 -19.19
CA ILE A 143 -14.92 -6.93 -19.30
C ILE A 143 -15.32 -7.64 -20.60
N ASP A 144 -14.66 -7.33 -21.71
CA ASP A 144 -14.91 -7.98 -23.00
C ASP A 144 -14.45 -9.44 -22.97
N TYR A 145 -13.30 -9.71 -22.33
CA TYR A 145 -12.82 -11.06 -22.11
C TYR A 145 -13.80 -11.88 -21.26
N LEU A 146 -14.27 -11.32 -20.13
CA LEU A 146 -15.26 -11.96 -19.27
C LEU A 146 -16.56 -12.24 -20.02
N LYS A 147 -17.01 -11.32 -20.87
CA LYS A 147 -18.22 -11.50 -21.69
C LYS A 147 -18.10 -12.65 -22.68
N GLU A 148 -16.96 -12.78 -23.34
CA GLU A 148 -16.70 -13.91 -24.24
C GLU A 148 -16.64 -15.23 -23.46
N LEU A 149 -15.97 -15.21 -22.30
CA LEU A 149 -15.84 -16.35 -21.42
C LEU A 149 -17.21 -16.88 -20.96
N THR A 150 -18.07 -16.01 -20.41
CA THR A 150 -19.40 -16.39 -19.91
C THR A 150 -20.35 -16.81 -21.02
N SER A 151 -20.24 -16.22 -22.21
CA SER A 151 -21.09 -16.54 -23.36
C SER A 151 -20.73 -17.89 -23.99
N SER A 152 -19.50 -18.35 -23.81
CA SER A 152 -19.01 -19.65 -24.31
C SER A 152 -18.95 -20.73 -23.24
N ALA A 153 -19.32 -20.39 -22.00
CA ALA A 153 -19.27 -21.27 -20.85
C ALA A 153 -20.13 -22.53 -21.07
N THR A 154 -19.53 -23.69 -20.86
CA THR A 154 -20.24 -24.98 -20.85
C THR A 154 -20.40 -25.54 -19.43
N LYS A 155 -19.72 -24.92 -18.46
CA LYS A 155 -19.72 -25.24 -17.04
C LYS A 155 -19.98 -23.96 -16.24
N PRO A 156 -20.43 -24.07 -14.97
CA PRO A 156 -20.42 -22.94 -14.05
C PRO A 156 -19.02 -22.35 -13.93
N ILE A 157 -18.93 -21.02 -13.84
CA ILE A 157 -17.67 -20.30 -13.70
C ILE A 157 -17.55 -19.76 -12.28
N LEU A 158 -16.39 -19.94 -11.66
CA LEU A 158 -15.99 -19.24 -10.44
C LEU A 158 -14.91 -18.22 -10.78
N VAL A 159 -15.13 -16.95 -10.43
CA VAL A 159 -14.14 -15.88 -10.53
C VAL A 159 -13.82 -15.36 -9.14
N THR A 160 -12.58 -15.58 -8.69
CA THR A 160 -12.06 -15.04 -7.45
C THR A 160 -11.25 -13.79 -7.75
N ILE A 161 -11.58 -12.65 -7.13
CA ILE A 161 -10.81 -11.41 -7.27
C ILE A 161 -10.00 -11.19 -5.99
N CYS A 162 -8.68 -11.02 -6.12
CA CYS A 162 -7.79 -10.89 -4.97
C CYS A 162 -6.74 -9.79 -5.17
N GLY A 163 -6.16 -9.36 -4.06
CA GLY A 163 -5.07 -8.40 -4.07
C GLY A 163 -4.57 -8.10 -2.66
N HIS A 164 -3.40 -7.49 -2.59
CA HIS A 164 -2.73 -7.12 -1.35
C HIS A 164 -2.47 -5.61 -1.28
N SER A 165 -2.50 -5.02 -0.08
CA SER A 165 -2.25 -3.60 0.14
C SER A 165 -3.25 -2.72 -0.63
N LEU A 166 -2.78 -1.81 -1.51
CA LEU A 166 -3.65 -1.10 -2.45
C LEU A 166 -4.48 -2.07 -3.32
N GLY A 167 -3.91 -3.21 -3.73
CA GLY A 167 -4.67 -4.28 -4.41
C GLY A 167 -5.75 -4.89 -3.52
N GLY A 168 -5.58 -4.90 -2.20
CA GLY A 168 -6.58 -5.34 -1.23
C GLY A 168 -7.76 -4.39 -1.09
N SER A 169 -7.58 -3.10 -1.42
CA SER A 169 -8.69 -2.14 -1.53
C SER A 169 -9.30 -2.13 -2.93
N LEU A 170 -8.49 -2.30 -3.98
CA LEU A 170 -8.96 -2.31 -5.37
C LEU A 170 -9.70 -3.59 -5.76
N SER A 171 -9.28 -4.76 -5.27
CA SER A 171 -9.93 -6.05 -5.57
C SER A 171 -11.42 -6.11 -5.17
N PRO A 172 -11.84 -5.72 -3.95
CA PRO A 172 -13.24 -5.73 -3.58
C PRO A 172 -14.01 -4.64 -4.33
N SER A 173 -13.40 -3.48 -4.55
CA SER A 173 -14.04 -2.43 -5.37
C SER A 173 -14.22 -2.86 -6.83
N LEU A 174 -13.26 -3.55 -7.44
CA LEU A 174 -13.41 -4.10 -8.79
C LEU A 174 -14.50 -5.17 -8.83
N ALA A 175 -14.54 -6.06 -7.82
CA ALA A 175 -15.58 -7.08 -7.72
C ALA A 175 -16.97 -6.44 -7.68
N LEU A 176 -17.18 -5.42 -6.84
CA LEU A 176 -18.46 -4.71 -6.76
C LEU A 176 -18.80 -3.99 -8.07
N SER A 177 -17.79 -3.39 -8.73
CA SER A 177 -17.96 -2.76 -10.04
C SER A 177 -18.41 -3.78 -11.10
N LEU A 178 -17.83 -4.97 -11.11
CA LEU A 178 -18.25 -6.06 -12.00
C LEU A 178 -19.68 -6.55 -11.69
N ILE A 179 -20.08 -6.60 -10.42
CA ILE A 179 -21.47 -6.93 -10.03
C ILE A 179 -22.45 -5.87 -10.52
N ASP A 180 -22.15 -4.58 -10.33
CA ASP A 180 -23.02 -3.49 -10.80
C ASP A 180 -23.13 -3.45 -12.34
N GLN A 181 -22.10 -3.94 -13.03
CA GLN A 181 -22.03 -4.04 -14.49
C GLN A 181 -22.36 -5.43 -15.03
N ARG A 182 -22.91 -6.34 -14.20
CA ARG A 182 -23.09 -7.75 -14.54
C ARG A 182 -23.89 -8.00 -15.82
N SER A 183 -24.88 -7.18 -16.11
CA SER A 183 -25.66 -7.30 -17.36
C SER A 183 -24.81 -7.09 -18.62
N GLU A 184 -23.67 -6.42 -18.53
CA GLU A 184 -22.77 -6.16 -19.66
C GLU A 184 -21.91 -7.38 -20.03
N TRP A 185 -21.58 -8.24 -19.06
CA TRP A 185 -20.62 -9.34 -19.22
C TRP A 185 -21.08 -10.73 -18.76
N ASP A 186 -22.09 -10.85 -17.89
CA ASP A 186 -22.63 -12.14 -17.42
C ASP A 186 -24.17 -12.09 -17.43
N ALA A 187 -24.74 -11.78 -18.58
CA ALA A 187 -26.19 -11.62 -18.75
C ALA A 187 -27.00 -12.88 -18.40
N GLN A 188 -26.36 -14.05 -18.43
CA GLN A 188 -26.97 -15.35 -18.11
C GLN A 188 -26.75 -15.79 -16.65
N SER A 189 -25.99 -15.01 -15.88
CA SER A 189 -25.63 -15.35 -14.49
C SER A 189 -24.90 -16.70 -14.36
N ASN A 190 -23.99 -16.98 -15.30
CA ASN A 190 -23.18 -18.21 -15.33
C ASN A 190 -22.01 -18.19 -14.32
N THR A 191 -21.73 -17.02 -13.74
CA THR A 191 -20.56 -16.81 -12.87
C THR A 191 -20.93 -16.72 -11.40
N THR A 192 -20.11 -17.30 -10.54
CA THR A 192 -20.05 -16.99 -9.11
C THR A 192 -18.82 -16.12 -8.85
N VAL A 193 -19.00 -15.04 -8.10
CA VAL A 193 -17.89 -14.15 -7.70
C VAL A 193 -17.48 -14.47 -6.27
N SER A 194 -16.18 -14.57 -6.03
CA SER A 194 -15.55 -14.64 -4.71
C SER A 194 -14.52 -13.52 -4.60
N VAL A 195 -14.27 -13.01 -3.40
CA VAL A 195 -13.31 -11.92 -3.16
C VAL A 195 -12.38 -12.26 -2.01
N LEU A 196 -11.07 -12.16 -2.23
CA LEU A 196 -10.03 -12.42 -1.23
C LEU A 196 -9.11 -11.19 -1.06
N PRO A 197 -9.61 -10.07 -0.50
CA PRO A 197 -8.78 -8.90 -0.26
C PRO A 197 -7.88 -9.12 0.96
N SER A 198 -6.61 -8.71 0.84
CA SER A 198 -5.67 -8.70 1.96
C SER A 198 -5.04 -7.34 2.22
N ALA A 199 -4.88 -6.97 3.50
CA ALA A 199 -4.15 -5.77 3.91
C ALA A 199 -4.64 -4.45 3.28
N GLY A 200 -5.91 -4.36 2.88
CA GLY A 200 -6.49 -3.18 2.26
C GLY A 200 -6.93 -2.13 3.28
N PHE A 201 -6.76 -0.85 2.94
CA PHE A 201 -7.38 0.27 3.64
C PHE A 201 -8.85 0.46 3.18
N SER A 202 -9.63 1.22 3.94
CA SER A 202 -11.04 1.56 3.65
C SER A 202 -11.16 2.28 2.30
N PRO A 203 -11.81 1.68 1.28
CA PRO A 203 -11.85 2.26 -0.06
C PRO A 203 -12.84 3.43 -0.20
N GLY A 204 -13.85 3.49 0.66
CA GLY A 204 -14.97 4.43 0.56
C GLY A 204 -15.66 4.69 1.89
N ASN A 205 -16.76 5.43 1.83
CA ASN A 205 -17.53 5.86 2.98
C ASN A 205 -18.42 4.73 3.56
N GLU A 206 -19.06 5.02 4.68
CA GLU A 206 -20.04 4.13 5.34
C GLU A 206 -21.13 3.61 4.38
N GLU A 207 -21.80 4.49 3.63
CA GLU A 207 -22.85 4.08 2.67
C GLU A 207 -22.30 3.11 1.59
N PHE A 208 -21.07 3.32 1.11
CA PHE A 208 -20.42 2.39 0.18
C PHE A 208 -20.10 1.04 0.84
N ALA A 209 -19.63 1.07 2.09
CA ALA A 209 -19.33 -0.15 2.84
C ALA A 209 -20.59 -0.97 3.13
N GLU A 210 -21.70 -0.32 3.53
CA GLU A 210 -23.00 -0.97 3.73
C GLU A 210 -23.50 -1.63 2.44
N TYR A 211 -23.43 -0.93 1.31
CA TYR A 211 -23.82 -1.51 0.02
C TYR A 211 -22.93 -2.70 -0.37
N TYR A 212 -21.62 -2.61 -0.16
CA TYR A 212 -20.72 -3.74 -0.36
C TYR A 212 -21.08 -4.92 0.56
N GLU A 213 -21.41 -4.64 1.82
CA GLU A 213 -21.80 -5.67 2.79
C GLU A 213 -23.03 -6.46 2.32
N GLU A 214 -24.04 -5.77 1.79
CA GLU A 214 -25.23 -6.39 1.22
C GLU A 214 -24.95 -7.24 -0.03
N GLN A 215 -24.04 -6.78 -0.91
CA GLN A 215 -23.81 -7.43 -2.20
C GLN A 215 -22.81 -8.59 -2.16
N LEU A 216 -21.71 -8.42 -1.44
CA LEU A 216 -20.52 -9.27 -1.62
C LEU A 216 -19.92 -9.82 -0.32
N CYS A 217 -20.31 -9.33 0.86
CA CYS A 217 -19.60 -9.75 2.07
C CYS A 217 -19.77 -11.24 2.42
N GLN A 218 -20.87 -11.87 2.00
CA GLN A 218 -21.07 -13.32 2.15
C GLN A 218 -20.11 -14.17 1.31
N VAL A 219 -19.49 -13.59 0.28
CA VAL A 219 -18.53 -14.23 -0.62
C VAL A 219 -17.15 -13.55 -0.55
N THR A 220 -16.90 -12.79 0.51
CA THR A 220 -15.65 -12.05 0.72
C THR A 220 -14.95 -12.56 1.97
N ASP A 221 -13.79 -13.18 1.80
CA ASP A 221 -12.91 -13.49 2.93
C ASP A 221 -11.87 -12.37 3.06
N ARG A 222 -12.19 -11.35 3.87
CA ARG A 222 -11.27 -10.25 4.16
C ARG A 222 -10.17 -10.70 5.10
N ILE A 223 -8.92 -10.65 4.64
CA ILE A 223 -7.75 -11.10 5.40
C ILE A 223 -6.97 -9.87 5.87
N TRP A 224 -6.83 -9.69 7.17
CA TRP A 224 -6.12 -8.53 7.71
C TRP A 224 -5.48 -8.83 9.06
N ASN A 225 -4.31 -8.23 9.29
CA ASN A 225 -3.56 -8.33 10.53
C ASN A 225 -3.93 -7.16 11.46
N GLU A 226 -4.27 -7.44 12.71
CA GLU A 226 -4.57 -6.44 13.74
C GLU A 226 -3.38 -5.50 14.02
N LEU A 227 -2.15 -5.96 13.77
CA LEU A 227 -0.94 -5.16 13.97
C LEU A 227 -0.47 -4.44 12.70
N ASP A 228 -1.18 -4.61 11.58
CA ASP A 228 -0.89 -3.90 10.33
C ASP A 228 -1.58 -2.54 10.31
N THR A 229 -0.79 -1.47 10.16
CA THR A 229 -1.31 -0.11 10.11
C THR A 229 -2.21 0.17 8.90
N VAL A 230 -2.09 -0.57 7.79
CA VAL A 230 -2.80 -0.24 6.55
C VAL A 230 -4.31 -0.47 6.64
N PRO A 231 -4.80 -1.63 7.14
CA PRO A 231 -6.22 -1.81 7.43
C PRO A 231 -6.81 -0.81 8.43
N HIS A 232 -6.01 -0.09 9.20
CA HIS A 232 -6.51 0.95 10.11
C HIS A 232 -6.79 2.28 9.39
N LEU A 233 -6.37 2.41 8.14
CA LEU A 233 -6.67 3.56 7.30
C LEU A 233 -7.99 3.29 6.56
N TYR A 234 -8.89 4.23 6.36
CA TYR A 234 -8.96 5.61 6.89
C TYR A 234 -10.15 5.79 7.84
N GLN A 235 -10.74 4.68 8.31
CA GLN A 235 -11.81 4.68 9.29
C GLN A 235 -11.33 5.30 10.61
N GLN A 236 -12.10 6.25 11.14
CA GLN A 236 -11.62 7.15 12.18
C GLN A 236 -11.22 6.43 13.49
N ASP A 237 -12.09 5.56 14.01
CA ASP A 237 -11.86 4.81 15.24
C ASP A 237 -10.69 3.81 15.12
N MET A 238 -10.46 3.25 13.93
CA MET A 238 -9.28 2.42 13.66
C MET A 238 -8.01 3.26 13.55
N LEU A 239 -8.09 4.42 12.90
CA LEU A 239 -6.97 5.35 12.76
C LEU A 239 -6.45 5.81 14.13
N GLU A 240 -7.36 6.02 15.09
CA GLU A 240 -7.04 6.39 16.48
C GLU A 240 -6.29 5.30 17.25
N GLN A 241 -6.31 4.03 16.79
CA GLN A 241 -5.59 2.92 17.42
C GLN A 241 -4.12 2.85 16.98
N ILE A 242 -3.77 3.43 15.82
CA ILE A 242 -2.42 3.37 15.24
C ILE A 242 -1.32 3.73 16.27
N PRO A 243 -1.41 4.81 17.06
CA PRO A 243 -0.32 5.17 17.97
C PRO A 243 0.06 4.09 18.97
N THR A 244 -0.90 3.25 19.37
CA THR A 244 -0.76 2.25 20.44
C THR A 244 -0.61 0.82 19.93
N LEU A 245 -0.64 0.58 18.61
CA LEU A 245 -0.62 -0.78 18.03
C LEU A 245 0.55 -1.65 18.52
N TYR A 246 1.69 -1.04 18.84
CA TYR A 246 2.91 -1.76 19.23
C TYR A 246 3.26 -1.59 20.71
N GLU A 247 2.33 -1.12 21.54
CA GLU A 247 2.51 -1.15 22.99
C GLU A 247 2.62 -2.60 23.50
N PRO A 248 3.40 -2.86 24.57
CA PRO A 248 4.29 -1.93 25.28
C PRO A 248 5.70 -1.82 24.65
N HIS A 249 5.92 -2.41 23.47
CA HIS A 249 7.26 -2.47 22.85
C HIS A 249 7.70 -1.15 22.22
N ILE A 250 6.73 -0.34 21.78
CA ILE A 250 6.92 1.02 21.26
C ILE A 250 5.80 1.90 21.81
N GLU A 251 6.16 2.81 22.70
CA GLU A 251 5.23 3.78 23.27
C GLU A 251 4.85 4.86 22.23
N PRO A 252 3.61 5.37 22.24
CA PRO A 252 3.19 6.50 21.42
C PRO A 252 4.11 7.71 21.64
N ASN A 253 4.52 8.36 20.57
CA ASN A 253 5.39 9.54 20.64
C ASN A 253 4.93 10.65 19.69
N SER A 254 5.57 11.82 19.77
CA SER A 254 5.11 13.00 19.02
C SER A 254 5.20 12.84 17.51
N LEU A 255 6.11 12.01 16.98
CA LEU A 255 6.20 11.75 15.54
C LEU A 255 5.09 10.80 15.08
N ILE A 256 4.83 9.73 15.82
CA ILE A 256 3.72 8.79 15.57
C ILE A 256 2.38 9.54 15.62
N ASN A 257 2.14 10.33 16.67
CA ASN A 257 0.92 11.12 16.79
C ASN A 257 0.78 12.16 15.67
N ARG A 258 1.87 12.81 15.23
CA ARG A 258 1.80 13.76 14.11
C ARG A 258 1.50 13.08 12.80
N LEU A 259 2.00 11.88 12.61
CA LEU A 259 1.70 11.06 11.46
C LEU A 259 0.21 10.71 11.42
N VAL A 260 -0.35 10.23 12.53
CA VAL A 260 -1.79 9.94 12.63
C VAL A 260 -2.65 11.19 12.41
N ASN A 261 -2.28 12.33 13.00
CA ASN A 261 -2.97 13.61 12.73
C ASN A 261 -2.86 14.05 11.27
N PHE A 262 -1.77 13.71 10.58
CA PHE A 262 -1.64 14.00 9.16
C PHE A 262 -2.56 13.10 8.33
N LEU A 263 -2.62 11.81 8.66
CA LEU A 263 -3.53 10.85 8.02
C LEU A 263 -5.00 11.24 8.24
N ASP A 264 -5.37 11.63 9.45
CA ASP A 264 -6.71 12.15 9.78
C ASP A 264 -7.02 13.38 8.93
N PHE A 265 -6.09 14.34 8.87
CA PHE A 265 -6.26 15.53 8.03
C PHE A 265 -6.53 15.18 6.55
N LEU A 266 -5.89 14.13 6.03
CA LEU A 266 -6.06 13.70 4.65
C LEU A 266 -7.40 13.00 4.41
N SER A 267 -7.94 12.28 5.39
CA SER A 267 -9.21 11.56 5.24
C SER A 267 -10.45 12.38 5.62
N LYS A 268 -10.28 13.60 6.13
CA LYS A 268 -11.37 14.51 6.51
C LYS A 268 -12.41 14.66 5.41
N GLY A 269 -13.67 14.46 5.79
CA GLY A 269 -14.82 14.56 4.88
C GLY A 269 -15.15 13.27 4.12
N GLY A 270 -14.37 12.20 4.27
CA GLY A 270 -14.63 10.93 3.59
C GLY A 270 -15.57 9.96 4.32
N ASN A 271 -15.79 10.12 5.64
CA ASN A 271 -16.51 9.16 6.50
C ASN A 271 -16.17 7.69 6.17
N TYR A 272 -14.88 7.39 6.04
CA TYR A 272 -14.39 6.11 5.54
C TYR A 272 -14.77 4.97 6.48
N GLN A 273 -15.12 3.82 5.90
CA GLN A 273 -15.51 2.61 6.63
C GLN A 273 -14.85 1.38 5.99
N GLN A 274 -14.35 0.46 6.82
CA GLN A 274 -13.85 -0.83 6.35
C GLN A 274 -14.99 -1.69 5.80
N LEU A 275 -14.68 -2.41 4.71
CA LEU A 275 -15.59 -3.40 4.15
C LEU A 275 -15.62 -4.64 5.04
N CYS A 276 -16.77 -5.30 5.17
CA CYS A 276 -16.91 -6.49 6.01
C CYS A 276 -16.33 -6.24 7.41
N SER A 277 -16.83 -5.20 8.06
CA SER A 277 -16.29 -4.68 9.32
C SER A 277 -16.28 -5.71 10.45
N GLN A 278 -17.18 -6.70 10.37
CA GLN A 278 -17.31 -7.78 11.36
C GLN A 278 -16.27 -8.90 11.20
N THR A 279 -15.50 -8.93 10.10
CA THR A 279 -14.49 -9.97 9.90
C THR A 279 -13.32 -9.77 10.87
N PRO A 280 -13.04 -10.74 11.77
CA PRO A 280 -11.97 -10.61 12.76
C PRO A 280 -10.60 -10.54 12.07
N GLY A 281 -9.70 -9.76 12.63
CA GLY A 281 -8.30 -9.75 12.22
C GLY A 281 -7.56 -10.94 12.79
N PHE A 282 -6.47 -11.33 12.14
CA PHE A 282 -5.51 -12.24 12.74
C PHE A 282 -4.38 -11.44 13.42
N ASN A 283 -3.65 -12.08 14.33
CA ASN A 283 -2.58 -11.43 15.07
C ASN A 283 -1.46 -12.43 15.37
N LEU A 284 -0.29 -12.21 14.76
CA LEU A 284 0.91 -13.05 14.98
C LEU A 284 1.91 -12.41 15.96
N GLY A 285 1.52 -11.33 16.63
CA GLY A 285 2.31 -10.66 17.66
C GLY A 285 3.36 -9.68 17.11
N TYR A 286 4.00 -8.97 18.04
CA TYR A 286 5.11 -8.07 17.78
C TYR A 286 6.39 -8.85 17.42
N ASN A 287 7.19 -8.34 16.49
CA ASN A 287 8.44 -9.00 16.09
C ASN A 287 9.68 -8.24 16.59
N GLU A 288 10.24 -8.70 17.70
CA GLU A 288 11.45 -8.12 18.30
C GLU A 288 12.70 -8.23 17.41
N ALA A 289 12.74 -9.16 16.45
CA ALA A 289 13.88 -9.30 15.55
C ALA A 289 13.96 -8.17 14.52
N ILE A 290 12.86 -7.46 14.23
CA ILE A 290 12.81 -6.35 13.27
C ILE A 290 13.52 -5.10 13.78
N ASP A 291 13.63 -4.93 15.10
CA ASP A 291 14.40 -3.84 15.72
C ASP A 291 15.84 -3.76 15.21
N ASN A 292 16.37 -4.89 14.73
CA ASN A 292 17.73 -5.06 14.22
C ASN A 292 17.83 -5.07 12.67
N ARG A 293 16.72 -4.92 11.94
CA ARG A 293 16.65 -5.06 10.47
C ARG A 293 16.06 -3.83 9.78
N LEU A 294 16.56 -2.63 10.13
CA LEU A 294 16.12 -1.34 9.57
C LEU A 294 16.61 -1.06 8.13
N GLU A 295 17.34 -1.99 7.51
CA GLU A 295 17.96 -1.85 6.17
C GLU A 295 16.94 -1.68 5.04
N ASP A 296 15.71 -2.14 5.29
CA ASP A 296 14.66 -2.23 4.29
C ASP A 296 13.95 -0.89 4.06
N LEU A 297 14.15 0.08 4.95
CA LEU A 297 13.58 1.41 4.83
C LEU A 297 14.41 2.27 3.87
N ALA A 298 13.80 2.68 2.76
CA ALA A 298 14.40 3.64 1.86
C ALA A 298 14.62 4.98 2.58
N ILE A 299 15.87 5.28 2.93
CA ILE A 299 16.27 6.51 3.64
C ILE A 299 15.69 7.75 2.96
N SER A 300 15.64 7.78 1.62
CA SER A 300 15.06 8.88 0.86
C SER A 300 13.58 9.11 1.20
N GLU A 301 12.77 8.06 1.18
CA GLU A 301 11.33 8.13 1.46
C GLU A 301 11.06 8.51 2.91
N LEU A 302 11.79 7.87 3.83
CA LEU A 302 11.70 8.17 5.25
C LEU A 302 12.08 9.62 5.55
N SER A 303 13.10 10.15 4.87
CA SER A 303 13.52 11.55 5.01
C SER A 303 12.46 12.52 4.49
N ILE A 304 11.77 12.17 3.39
CA ILE A 304 10.66 12.97 2.84
C ILE A 304 9.49 12.98 3.83
N LEU A 305 9.11 11.83 4.38
CA LEU A 305 8.05 11.72 5.38
C LEU A 305 8.37 12.57 6.61
N VAL A 306 9.56 12.38 7.21
CA VAL A 306 9.99 13.12 8.39
C VAL A 306 10.06 14.62 8.10
N ALA A 307 10.53 15.03 6.91
CA ALA A 307 10.52 16.42 6.48
C ALA A 307 9.10 17.02 6.43
N LYS A 308 8.11 16.27 5.91
CA LYS A 308 6.71 16.72 5.91
C LYS A 308 6.17 16.91 7.32
N LEU A 309 6.45 15.96 8.22
CA LEU A 309 6.04 16.04 9.62
C LEU A 309 6.69 17.24 10.35
N ILE A 310 7.97 17.50 10.08
CA ILE A 310 8.70 18.68 10.58
C ILE A 310 8.08 19.97 10.07
N LEU A 311 7.83 20.08 8.76
CA LEU A 311 7.28 21.30 8.17
C LEU A 311 5.86 21.58 8.69
N ARG A 312 5.01 20.55 8.80
CA ARG A 312 3.70 20.69 9.46
C ARG A 312 3.83 21.10 10.92
N HIS A 313 4.77 20.53 11.65
CA HIS A 313 5.06 20.95 13.02
C HIS A 313 5.43 22.44 13.13
N LEU A 314 6.10 22.99 12.11
CA LEU A 314 6.46 24.40 12.04
C LEU A 314 5.34 25.32 11.49
N GLY A 315 4.16 24.77 11.21
CA GLY A 315 2.97 25.50 10.75
C GLY A 315 2.75 25.51 9.24
N TYR A 316 3.46 24.69 8.47
CA TYR A 316 3.24 24.58 7.01
C TYR A 316 2.19 23.50 6.74
N GLU A 317 0.95 23.90 6.42
CA GLU A 317 -0.13 22.94 6.13
C GLU A 317 0.09 22.17 4.81
N ALA A 318 0.53 22.89 3.77
CA ALA A 318 0.85 22.34 2.45
C ALA A 318 2.25 22.82 2.01
N PRO A 319 3.33 22.29 2.61
CA PRO A 319 4.68 22.73 2.26
C PRO A 319 5.00 22.41 0.79
N PRO A 320 5.61 23.33 0.04
CA PRO A 320 5.94 23.08 -1.35
C PRO A 320 7.03 22.00 -1.47
N GLN A 321 6.98 21.20 -2.56
CA GLN A 321 7.87 20.04 -2.74
C GLN A 321 9.37 20.39 -2.67
N TRP A 322 9.78 21.55 -3.17
CA TRP A 322 11.17 21.98 -3.10
C TRP A 322 11.65 22.16 -1.64
N LEU A 323 10.78 22.61 -0.73
CA LEU A 323 11.10 22.81 0.68
C LEU A 323 11.15 21.46 1.41
N ILE A 324 10.21 20.56 1.11
CA ILE A 324 10.22 19.17 1.57
C ILE A 324 11.55 18.52 1.18
N ASN A 325 11.93 18.58 -0.09
CA ASN A 325 13.18 18.00 -0.59
C ASN A 325 14.42 18.61 0.08
N LYS A 326 14.38 19.90 0.42
CA LYS A 326 15.49 20.58 1.11
C LYS A 326 15.65 20.10 2.55
N VAL A 327 14.55 20.05 3.32
CA VAL A 327 14.54 19.53 4.70
C VAL A 327 14.88 18.03 4.71
N ALA A 328 14.36 17.25 3.76
CA ALA A 328 14.67 15.83 3.63
C ALA A 328 16.18 15.58 3.46
N LYS A 329 16.85 16.38 2.62
CA LYS A 329 18.32 16.31 2.45
C LYS A 329 19.08 16.64 3.75
N ILE A 330 18.56 17.53 4.58
CA ILE A 330 19.18 17.88 5.87
C ILE A 330 19.05 16.73 6.85
N ILE A 331 17.89 16.08 6.94
CA ILE A 331 17.61 15.04 7.94
C ILE A 331 18.12 13.65 7.53
N ALA A 332 18.30 13.39 6.23
CA ALA A 332 18.73 12.08 5.73
C ALA A 332 20.01 11.52 6.38
N PRO A 333 21.07 12.32 6.64
CA PRO A 333 22.26 11.82 7.34
C PRO A 333 21.98 11.41 8.79
N LEU A 334 21.07 12.11 9.49
CA LEU A 334 20.68 11.77 10.85
C LEU A 334 19.92 10.43 10.87
N ILE A 335 18.96 10.27 9.96
CA ILE A 335 18.21 9.01 9.78
C ILE A 335 19.15 7.86 9.44
N LYS A 336 20.07 8.07 8.50
CA LYS A 336 21.08 7.08 8.14
C LYS A 336 21.90 6.65 9.35
N ARG A 337 22.35 7.61 10.18
CA ARG A 337 23.11 7.33 11.39
C ARG A 337 22.34 6.47 12.39
N PHE A 338 21.04 6.74 12.59
CA PHE A 338 20.19 5.91 13.44
C PHE A 338 20.05 4.47 12.93
N ILE A 339 19.87 4.31 11.61
CA ILE A 339 19.79 2.98 10.98
C ILE A 339 21.13 2.24 11.13
N THR A 340 22.26 2.88 10.85
CA THR A 340 23.58 2.22 10.87
C THR A 340 24.12 1.95 12.27
N SER A 341 23.86 2.81 13.25
CA SER A 341 24.35 2.64 14.63
C SER A 341 23.73 1.43 15.32
N ARG A 342 22.51 1.03 14.95
CA ARG A 342 21.88 -0.20 15.45
C ARG A 342 22.44 -1.48 14.81
N GLN A 343 23.04 -1.39 13.62
CA GLN A 343 23.63 -2.55 12.94
C GLN A 343 24.94 -3.01 13.57
N SER A 344 25.71 -2.07 14.14
CA SER A 344 27.06 -2.35 14.63
C SER A 344 27.11 -3.07 15.97
N ASP A 345 25.98 -3.26 16.68
CA ASP A 345 26.03 -3.70 18.07
C ASP A 345 24.98 -4.71 18.51
N LYS A 346 25.46 -5.91 18.86
CA LYS A 346 24.78 -6.83 19.78
C LYS A 346 24.99 -6.46 21.26
N THR A 347 25.73 -5.38 21.59
CA THR A 347 26.11 -5.06 22.98
C THR A 347 26.29 -3.58 23.38
N LEU A 348 26.08 -2.57 22.52
CA LEU A 348 26.19 -1.17 22.96
C LEU A 348 24.82 -0.58 23.33
N SER A 349 24.62 -0.41 24.64
CA SER A 349 23.48 0.26 25.25
C SER A 349 23.49 1.79 25.14
N ASP A 350 24.50 2.45 24.57
CA ASP A 350 24.72 3.88 24.90
C ASP A 350 25.25 4.81 23.80
N ASP A 351 25.24 4.43 22.51
CA ASP A 351 25.41 5.42 21.42
C ASP A 351 24.12 6.22 21.18
N LYS A 352 23.61 6.84 22.25
CA LYS A 352 22.52 7.80 22.18
C LYS A 352 23.04 9.01 21.42
N ILE A 353 22.50 9.23 20.22
CA ILE A 353 22.59 10.55 19.58
C ILE A 353 22.13 11.56 20.63
N ASN A 354 23.07 12.40 21.05
CA ASN A 354 22.79 13.36 22.11
C ASN A 354 22.14 14.60 21.51
N GLU A 355 21.48 15.37 22.37
CA GLU A 355 20.77 16.60 22.03
C GLU A 355 21.65 17.56 21.20
N ALA A 356 22.94 17.66 21.53
CA ALA A 356 23.89 18.54 20.85
C ALA A 356 24.13 18.16 19.37
N GLU A 357 24.02 16.89 19.01
CA GLU A 357 24.06 16.49 17.61
C GLU A 357 22.76 16.87 16.87
N ILE A 358 21.60 16.58 17.47
CA ILE A 358 20.28 16.93 16.91
C ILE A 358 20.19 18.44 16.69
N GLU A 359 20.70 19.24 17.63
CA GLU A 359 20.75 20.71 17.52
C GLU A 359 21.37 21.18 16.20
N GLN A 360 22.43 20.53 15.71
CA GLN A 360 23.09 20.92 14.46
C GLN A 360 22.17 20.74 13.25
N TYR A 361 21.31 19.71 13.27
CA TYR A 361 20.31 19.49 12.23
C TYR A 361 19.15 20.47 12.36
N VAL A 362 18.69 20.74 13.59
CA VAL A 362 17.63 21.71 13.86
C VAL A 362 18.02 23.12 13.41
N GLU A 363 19.25 23.56 13.69
CA GLU A 363 19.75 24.88 13.25
C GLU A 363 19.74 25.01 11.72
N LYS A 364 20.15 23.96 11.01
CA LYS A 364 20.09 23.93 9.54
C LYS A 364 18.64 24.02 9.06
N ILE A 365 17.71 23.29 9.67
CA ILE A 365 16.28 23.33 9.31
C ILE A 365 15.70 24.72 9.56
N ILE A 366 15.92 25.32 10.73
CA ILE A 366 15.41 26.65 11.07
C ILE A 366 15.96 27.71 10.13
N THR A 367 17.26 27.65 9.81
CA THR A 367 17.90 28.57 8.85
C THR A 367 17.22 28.51 7.48
N GLU A 368 16.81 27.32 7.05
CA GLU A 368 16.16 27.14 5.74
C GLU A 368 14.67 27.49 5.72
N VAL A 369 13.98 27.30 6.85
CA VAL A 369 12.52 27.39 6.89
C VAL A 369 12.05 28.76 7.40
N GLN A 370 12.81 29.43 8.27
CA GLN A 370 12.31 30.58 9.05
C GLN A 370 13.13 31.86 8.88
N THR A 371 13.40 32.27 7.63
CA THR A 371 14.22 33.45 7.32
C THR A 371 13.67 34.77 7.88
N ASP A 372 12.36 34.87 8.12
CA ASP A 372 11.67 36.14 8.45
C ASP A 372 11.01 36.18 9.84
N LYS A 373 11.15 35.12 10.67
CA LYS A 373 10.57 35.07 12.03
C LYS A 373 11.43 35.76 13.08
N SER A 374 10.79 36.27 14.14
CA SER A 374 11.46 36.88 15.30
C SER A 374 12.39 35.88 16.01
N GLU A 375 13.43 36.38 16.68
CA GLU A 375 14.39 35.54 17.42
C GLU A 375 13.71 34.68 18.51
N LEU A 376 12.69 35.22 19.16
CA LEU A 376 11.89 34.49 20.16
C LEU A 376 11.13 33.31 19.53
N ASP A 377 10.56 33.50 18.34
CA ASP A 377 9.83 32.45 17.63
C ASP A 377 10.76 31.37 17.08
N ARG A 378 11.97 31.77 16.66
CA ARG A 378 13.03 30.84 16.26
C ARG A 378 13.48 29.97 17.43
N ASN A 379 13.72 30.56 18.60
CA ASN A 379 14.14 29.80 19.79
C ASN A 379 13.06 28.81 20.26
N LYS A 380 11.79 29.20 20.26
CA LYS A 380 10.68 28.29 20.55
C LYS A 380 10.60 27.14 19.54
N SER A 381 10.71 27.46 18.25
CA SER A 381 10.71 26.45 17.18
C SER A 381 11.88 25.48 17.32
N LYS A 382 13.07 25.96 17.69
CA LYS A 382 14.26 25.14 17.93
C LYS A 382 14.02 24.11 19.04
N ILE A 383 13.61 24.55 20.22
CA ILE A 383 13.37 23.65 21.37
C ILE A 383 12.34 22.57 21.00
N SER A 384 11.26 22.99 20.36
CA SER A 384 10.18 22.08 19.95
C SER A 384 10.63 21.06 18.90
N LEU A 385 11.48 21.46 17.94
CA LEU A 385 12.05 20.54 16.95
C LEU A 385 13.05 19.56 17.55
N ILE A 386 13.86 19.99 18.53
CA ILE A 386 14.76 19.08 19.24
C ILE A 386 13.94 17.97 19.91
N GLN A 387 12.90 18.33 20.65
CA GLN A 387 11.99 17.37 21.28
C GLN A 387 11.33 16.44 20.26
N LEU A 388 10.93 16.96 19.10
CA LEU A 388 10.37 16.15 18.03
C LEU A 388 11.37 15.13 17.48
N LEU A 389 12.61 15.56 17.22
CA LEU A 389 13.66 14.72 16.64
C LEU A 389 14.27 13.72 17.63
N LEU A 390 14.15 13.97 18.94
CA LEU A 390 14.49 12.98 19.96
C LEU A 390 13.61 11.72 19.88
N ASN A 391 12.39 11.84 19.35
CA ASN A 391 11.49 10.69 19.12
C ASN A 391 11.78 9.93 17.81
N LEU A 392 12.76 10.38 17.01
CA LEU A 392 13.05 9.79 15.69
C LEU A 392 13.45 8.30 15.76
N PRO A 393 14.25 7.82 16.74
CA PRO A 393 14.61 6.40 16.82
C PRO A 393 13.40 5.47 16.97
N ASP A 394 12.49 5.80 17.87
CA ASP A 394 11.28 5.01 18.13
C ASP A 394 10.29 5.12 16.96
N PHE A 395 10.23 6.29 16.30
CA PHE A 395 9.47 6.44 15.07
C PHE A 395 10.00 5.56 13.93
N ILE A 396 11.33 5.45 13.77
CA ILE A 396 11.93 4.57 12.76
C ILE A 396 11.63 3.10 13.09
N LYS A 397 11.76 2.72 14.36
CA LYS A 397 11.40 1.38 14.86
C LYS A 397 9.91 1.07 14.58
N TYR A 398 9.03 2.02 14.86
CA TYR A 398 7.60 1.94 14.60
C TYR A 398 7.31 1.66 13.11
N LEU A 399 7.93 2.42 12.21
CA LEU A 399 7.72 2.25 10.76
C LEU A 399 8.28 0.93 10.24
N ALA A 400 9.40 0.45 10.78
CA ALA A 400 9.93 -0.87 10.44
C ALA A 400 8.98 -1.99 10.88
N GLN A 401 8.42 -1.87 12.09
CA GLN A 401 7.40 -2.81 12.56
C GLN A 401 6.15 -2.75 11.68
N ALA A 402 5.66 -1.56 11.33
CA ALA A 402 4.53 -1.39 10.42
C ALA A 402 4.77 -2.04 9.05
N PHE A 403 5.97 -1.87 8.48
CA PHE A 403 6.34 -2.53 7.23
C PHE A 403 6.36 -4.05 7.36
N PHE A 404 6.94 -4.58 8.44
CA PHE A 404 6.94 -6.01 8.70
C PHE A 404 5.51 -6.56 8.80
N GLN A 405 4.68 -5.92 9.63
CA GLN A 405 3.31 -6.35 9.91
C GLN A 405 2.42 -6.33 8.66
N HIS A 406 2.74 -5.50 7.69
CA HIS A 406 2.02 -5.38 6.44
C HIS A 406 2.26 -6.54 5.46
N LEU A 407 3.39 -7.27 5.56
CA LEU A 407 3.73 -8.30 4.58
C LEU A 407 3.97 -9.68 5.20
N ALA A 408 4.91 -9.78 6.13
CA ALA A 408 5.41 -11.07 6.60
C ALA A 408 4.34 -11.92 7.33
N PRO A 409 3.49 -11.34 8.21
CA PRO A 409 2.43 -12.11 8.86
C PRO A 409 1.41 -12.71 7.88
N TYR A 410 1.17 -12.07 6.74
CA TYR A 410 0.25 -12.61 5.73
C TYR A 410 0.82 -13.86 5.04
N ILE A 411 2.13 -13.91 4.80
CA ILE A 411 2.79 -15.10 4.24
C ILE A 411 2.65 -16.31 5.18
N GLU A 412 2.79 -16.07 6.49
CA GLU A 412 2.63 -17.08 7.51
C GLU A 412 1.16 -17.49 7.68
N TYR A 413 0.25 -16.52 7.80
CA TYR A 413 -1.19 -16.77 7.95
C TYR A 413 -1.81 -17.52 6.77
N LEU A 414 -1.37 -17.22 5.55
CA LEU A 414 -1.84 -17.91 4.34
C LEU A 414 -1.15 -19.25 4.10
N GLU A 415 -0.19 -19.64 4.96
CA GLU A 415 0.59 -20.87 4.83
C GLU A 415 1.36 -20.98 3.49
N VAL A 416 1.75 -19.84 2.91
CA VAL A 416 2.45 -19.77 1.61
C VAL A 416 3.96 -19.57 1.75
N SER A 417 4.55 -19.92 2.90
CA SER A 417 5.98 -19.72 3.18
C SER A 417 6.90 -20.47 2.21
N ASP A 418 6.54 -21.71 1.86
CA ASP A 418 7.31 -22.53 0.92
C ASP A 418 7.26 -21.94 -0.49
N PHE A 419 6.05 -21.57 -0.95
CA PHE A 419 5.83 -20.87 -2.21
C PHE A 419 6.63 -19.57 -2.26
N TRP A 420 6.59 -18.77 -1.18
CA TRP A 420 7.31 -17.49 -1.10
C TRP A 420 8.83 -17.68 -1.17
N THR A 421 9.34 -18.74 -0.53
CA THR A 421 10.78 -19.07 -0.57
C THR A 421 11.20 -19.41 -1.98
N MET A 422 10.47 -20.29 -2.65
CA MET A 422 10.71 -20.67 -4.04
C MET A 422 10.58 -19.50 -5.00
N PHE A 423 9.54 -18.67 -4.85
CA PHE A 423 9.32 -17.48 -5.66
C PHE A 423 10.55 -16.55 -5.65
N LYS A 424 11.15 -16.31 -4.48
CA LYS A 424 12.37 -15.49 -4.35
C LYS A 424 13.56 -16.13 -5.05
N GLU A 425 13.74 -17.43 -4.88
CA GLU A 425 14.86 -18.18 -5.48
C GLU A 425 14.78 -18.17 -7.01
N LYS A 426 13.61 -18.47 -7.58
CA LYS A 426 13.42 -18.57 -9.03
C LYS A 426 13.54 -17.23 -9.74
N LEU A 427 13.08 -16.15 -9.12
CA LEU A 427 13.10 -14.82 -9.74
C LEU A 427 14.35 -14.02 -9.41
N GLU A 428 15.30 -14.62 -8.66
CA GLU A 428 16.46 -13.93 -8.08
C GLU A 428 16.05 -12.63 -7.35
N ILE A 429 14.81 -12.59 -6.84
CA ILE A 429 14.27 -11.41 -6.18
C ILE A 429 14.82 -11.41 -4.77
N ASN A 430 15.70 -10.46 -4.49
CA ASN A 430 15.93 -10.00 -3.14
C ASN A 430 14.89 -8.91 -2.81
N PRO A 431 13.83 -9.22 -2.03
CA PRO A 431 12.79 -8.24 -1.70
C PRO A 431 13.35 -7.01 -0.96
N PHE A 432 14.58 -7.09 -0.44
CA PHE A 432 15.23 -6.09 0.41
C PHE A 432 16.38 -5.32 -0.27
N GLY A 433 16.64 -5.51 -1.57
CA GLY A 433 17.73 -4.82 -2.27
C GLY A 433 19.11 -5.48 -2.08
N PRO A 434 20.19 -4.96 -2.69
CA PRO A 434 21.32 -5.78 -3.12
C PRO A 434 22.32 -6.07 -2.00
N LEU A 435 22.12 -7.13 -1.20
CA LEU A 435 23.13 -7.84 -0.39
C LEU A 435 22.59 -9.26 -0.10
N ALA A 436 23.30 -10.37 -0.13
CA ALA A 436 24.72 -10.65 -0.19
C ALA A 436 24.90 -12.01 -0.88
N ASN A 437 25.97 -12.15 -1.64
CA ASN A 437 26.49 -13.43 -2.09
C ASN A 437 26.82 -14.29 -0.84
N PRO A 438 26.37 -15.55 -0.71
CA PRO A 438 26.79 -16.37 0.41
C PRO A 438 28.26 -16.73 0.25
N ARG A 439 29.08 -16.23 1.18
CA ARG A 439 30.24 -16.97 1.67
C ARG A 439 30.16 -17.05 3.19
#